data_AF-A0AA41HDP7-F1
#
_entry.id   AF-A0AA41HDP7-F1
#
_cell.length_a   1.000
_cell.length_b   1.000
_cell.length_c   1.000
_cell.angle_alpha   90.00
_cell.angle_beta   90.00
_cell.angle_gamma   90.00
#
_symmetry.space_group_name_H-M   'P 1'
#
loop_
_entity.id
_entity.type
_entity.pdbx_description
1 polymer ?
#
loop_
_entity_poly.entity_id
_entity_poly.type
_entity_poly.pdbx_seq_one_letter_code
_entity_poly.pdbx_strand_id
1 'polypeptide(L)'
;MNPQLQEKILAVTHCGVDRSESTGFFRVALGLFYLSGLMTKETLDFAKLDRDFNRFIYHSIGKGHSITSILQYMSGEKVVPVVESKRFLRAFAEHCPEVPIENIPFLLGLNLSVAKDISRIDVRGPVADYIERQRQLREAAEAN
;
A
#
# COMPACT_ATOMS: atom_id res chain seq x y z
N MET A 1 -2.09 7.18 -15.89
CA MET A 1 -2.01 5.84 -15.28
C MET A 1 -2.63 4.81 -16.22
N ASN A 2 -2.06 3.61 -16.31
CA ASN A 2 -2.57 2.53 -17.17
C ASN A 2 -4.03 2.15 -16.77
N PRO A 3 -5.00 2.12 -17.71
CA PRO A 3 -6.37 1.63 -17.45
C PRO A 3 -6.44 0.25 -16.80
N GLN A 4 -5.59 -0.71 -17.19
CA GLN A 4 -5.60 -2.04 -16.59
C GLN A 4 -5.24 -2.00 -15.09
N LEU A 5 -4.31 -1.12 -14.70
CA LEU A 5 -3.99 -0.94 -13.29
C LEU A 5 -5.17 -0.33 -12.52
N GLN A 6 -5.88 0.63 -13.11
CA GLN A 6 -7.06 1.23 -12.49
C GLN A 6 -8.15 0.18 -12.23
N GLU A 7 -8.43 -0.68 -13.21
CA GLU A 7 -9.41 -1.76 -13.10
C GLU A 7 -9.04 -2.75 -11.99
N LYS A 8 -7.77 -3.16 -11.91
CA LYS A 8 -7.28 -4.04 -10.84
C LYS A 8 -7.49 -3.45 -9.44
N ILE A 9 -7.11 -2.19 -9.25
CA ILE A 9 -7.29 -1.50 -7.96
C ILE A 9 -8.78 -1.38 -7.61
N LEU A 10 -9.63 -1.05 -8.58
CA LEU A 10 -11.08 -0.97 -8.37
C LEU A 10 -11.69 -2.35 -8.05
N ALA A 11 -11.21 -3.43 -8.68
CA ALA A 11 -11.64 -4.79 -8.36
C ALA A 11 -11.34 -5.14 -6.90
N VAL A 12 -10.13 -4.87 -6.41
CA VAL A 12 -9.80 -5.05 -4.99
C VAL A 12 -10.69 -4.18 -4.09
N THR A 13 -10.92 -2.93 -4.47
CA THR A 13 -11.76 -1.97 -3.72
C THR A 13 -13.19 -2.49 -3.55
N HIS A 14 -13.76 -3.09 -4.59
CA HIS A 14 -15.12 -3.63 -4.59
C HIS A 14 -15.27 -4.90 -3.77
N CYS A 15 -14.17 -5.54 -3.35
CA CYS A 15 -14.23 -6.67 -2.44
C CYS A 15 -14.57 -6.27 -0.99
N GLY A 16 -14.42 -5.00 -0.62
CA GLY A 16 -14.81 -4.50 0.70
C GLY A 16 -16.32 -4.58 0.94
N VAL A 17 -16.74 -4.88 2.16
CA VAL A 17 -18.16 -5.07 2.53
C VAL A 17 -18.85 -3.79 2.96
N ASP A 18 -18.09 -2.76 3.30
CA ASP A 18 -18.59 -1.45 3.64
C ASP A 18 -17.69 -0.34 3.09
N ARG A 19 -18.15 0.91 3.19
CA ARG A 19 -17.42 2.06 2.67
C ARG A 19 -16.05 2.24 3.31
N SER A 20 -15.90 1.96 4.60
CA SER A 20 -14.64 2.11 5.33
C SER A 20 -13.64 1.07 4.84
N GLU A 21 -14.07 -0.19 4.74
CA GLU A 21 -13.25 -1.30 4.25
C GLU A 21 -12.85 -1.09 2.79
N SER A 22 -13.81 -0.78 1.90
CA SER A 22 -13.51 -0.47 0.49
C SER A 22 -12.52 0.68 0.36
N THR A 23 -12.69 1.76 1.14
CA THR A 23 -11.75 2.88 1.10
C THR A 23 -10.36 2.48 1.61
N GLY A 24 -10.29 1.66 2.65
CA GLY A 24 -9.03 1.08 3.14
C GLY A 24 -8.35 0.24 2.05
N PHE A 25 -9.09 -0.66 1.42
CA PHE A 25 -8.60 -1.53 0.36
C PHE A 25 -8.07 -0.73 -0.82
N PHE A 26 -8.81 0.29 -1.26
CA PHE A 26 -8.36 1.20 -2.31
C PHE A 26 -7.02 1.85 -1.97
N ARG A 27 -6.91 2.45 -0.77
CA ARG A 27 -5.70 3.15 -0.34
C ARG A 27 -4.51 2.22 -0.28
N VAL A 28 -4.66 1.06 0.34
CA VAL A 28 -3.56 0.11 0.52
C VAL A 28 -3.14 -0.52 -0.80
N ALA A 29 -4.09 -0.99 -1.63
CA ALA A 29 -3.75 -1.57 -2.92
C ALA A 29 -3.01 -0.56 -3.82
N LEU A 30 -3.53 0.67 -3.91
CA LEU A 30 -2.93 1.72 -4.73
C LEU A 30 -1.53 2.10 -4.25
N GLY A 31 -1.35 2.28 -2.94
CA GLY A 31 -0.06 2.65 -2.39
C GLY A 31 0.98 1.54 -2.49
N LEU A 32 0.60 0.26 -2.33
CA LEU A 32 1.51 -0.87 -2.56
C LEU A 32 2.01 -0.90 -4.01
N PHE A 33 1.14 -0.66 -4.98
CA PHE A 33 1.54 -0.54 -6.39
C PHE A 33 2.46 0.64 -6.65
N TYR A 34 2.12 1.80 -6.08
CA TYR A 34 2.94 2.98 -6.22
C TYR A 34 4.36 2.71 -5.71
N LEU A 35 4.49 2.17 -4.50
CA LEU A 35 5.78 1.82 -3.87
C LEU A 35 6.54 0.76 -4.67
N SER A 36 5.86 -0.29 -5.14
CA SER A 36 6.48 -1.31 -6.01
C SER A 36 6.99 -0.71 -7.32
N GLY A 37 6.31 0.31 -7.86
CA GLY A 37 6.73 1.03 -9.05
C GLY A 37 8.01 1.84 -8.83
N LEU A 38 8.25 2.34 -7.62
CA LEU A 38 9.48 3.07 -7.28
C LEU A 38 10.72 2.18 -7.29
N MET A 39 10.54 0.89 -6.99
CA MET A 39 11.63 -0.09 -6.90
C MET A 39 12.17 -0.57 -8.25
N THR A 40 11.45 -0.33 -9.36
CA THR A 40 11.69 -1.03 -10.64
C THR A 40 12.25 -0.16 -11.75
N LYS A 41 12.36 1.17 -11.58
CA LYS A 41 12.76 2.08 -12.67
C LYS A 41 13.97 2.92 -12.32
N GLU A 42 15.06 2.74 -13.06
CA GLU A 42 16.30 3.54 -12.97
C GLU A 42 16.08 5.01 -13.36
N THR A 43 15.08 5.31 -14.21
CA THR A 43 14.70 6.67 -14.59
C THR A 43 13.20 6.90 -14.36
N LEU A 44 12.87 7.53 -13.24
CA LEU A 44 11.51 7.80 -12.82
C LEU A 44 11.22 9.30 -12.86
N ASP A 45 10.28 9.71 -13.72
CA ASP A 45 9.67 11.03 -13.63
C ASP A 45 8.59 11.00 -12.54
N PHE A 46 9.01 11.29 -11.31
CA PHE A 46 8.14 11.33 -10.13
C PHE A 46 6.98 12.31 -10.29
N ALA A 47 7.20 13.46 -10.94
CA ALA A 47 6.15 14.47 -11.12
C ALA A 47 5.03 13.94 -12.03
N LYS A 48 5.38 13.23 -13.10
CA LYS A 48 4.41 12.56 -13.97
C LYS A 48 3.71 11.41 -13.25
N LEU A 49 4.46 10.58 -12.51
CA LEU A 49 3.91 9.47 -11.74
C LEU A 49 2.86 9.97 -10.73
N ASP A 50 3.24 10.93 -9.89
CA ASP A 50 2.37 11.50 -8.86
C ASP A 50 1.12 12.11 -9.47
N ARG A 51 1.26 12.84 -10.58
CA ARG A 51 0.11 13.43 -11.30
C ARG A 51 -0.86 12.36 -11.78
N ASP A 52 -0.36 11.27 -12.32
CA ASP A 52 -1.17 10.16 -12.84
C ASP A 52 -1.95 9.45 -11.73
N PHE A 53 -1.29 9.17 -10.61
CA PHE A 53 -1.92 8.58 -9.44
C PHE A 53 -2.92 9.55 -8.80
N ASN A 54 -2.56 10.82 -8.61
CA ASN A 54 -3.45 11.83 -8.04
C ASN A 54 -4.71 12.04 -8.89
N ARG A 55 -4.59 12.00 -10.22
CA ARG A 55 -5.75 12.04 -11.11
C ARG A 55 -6.67 10.86 -10.82
N PHE A 56 -6.16 9.64 -10.76
CA PHE A 56 -6.99 8.47 -10.49
C PHE A 56 -7.63 8.51 -9.10
N ILE A 57 -6.88 8.89 -8.08
CA ILE A 57 -7.37 9.05 -6.70
C ILE A 57 -8.55 10.02 -6.66
N TYR A 58 -8.40 11.19 -7.30
CA TYR A 58 -9.45 12.20 -7.37
C TYR A 58 -10.74 11.66 -7.99
N HIS A 59 -10.65 10.91 -9.09
CA HIS A 59 -11.82 10.35 -9.77
C HIS A 59 -12.46 9.20 -8.98
N SER A 60 -11.69 8.48 -8.16
CA SER A 60 -12.16 7.27 -7.48
C SER A 60 -12.75 7.55 -6.09
N ILE A 61 -12.08 8.37 -5.28
CA ILE A 61 -12.47 8.63 -3.89
C ILE A 61 -12.68 10.13 -3.57
N GLY A 62 -12.51 11.01 -4.56
CA GLY A 62 -12.88 12.41 -4.48
C GLY A 62 -11.81 13.35 -3.91
N LYS A 63 -12.25 14.57 -3.61
CA LYS A 63 -11.41 15.68 -3.10
C LYS A 63 -10.87 15.36 -1.70
N GLY A 64 -9.68 15.88 -1.39
CA GLY A 64 -9.02 15.67 -0.09
C GLY A 64 -8.13 14.42 -0.03
N HIS A 65 -8.00 13.70 -1.14
CA HIS A 65 -7.12 12.54 -1.27
C HIS A 65 -6.05 12.79 -2.33
N SER A 66 -4.82 12.42 -2.00
CA SER A 66 -3.64 12.43 -2.86
C SER A 66 -2.77 11.22 -2.56
N ILE A 67 -1.79 10.95 -3.43
CA ILE A 67 -0.82 9.89 -3.18
C ILE A 67 -0.09 10.12 -1.85
N THR A 68 0.26 11.37 -1.52
CA THR A 68 0.84 11.73 -0.22
C THR A 68 -0.07 11.34 0.95
N SER A 69 -1.38 11.62 0.87
CA SER A 69 -2.31 11.24 1.94
C SER A 69 -2.47 9.71 2.08
N ILE A 70 -2.32 8.97 0.97
CA ILE A 70 -2.36 7.51 0.97
C ILE A 70 -1.09 6.95 1.63
N LEU A 71 0.08 7.47 1.27
CA LEU A 71 1.34 7.09 1.90
C LEU A 71 1.34 7.40 3.40
N GLN A 72 0.78 8.55 3.81
CA GLN A 72 0.56 8.88 5.22
C GLN A 72 -0.39 7.90 5.92
N TYR A 73 -1.49 7.50 5.27
CA TYR A 73 -2.39 6.47 5.79
C TYR A 73 -1.66 5.12 5.98
N MET A 74 -0.80 4.74 5.04
CA MET A 74 0.00 3.51 5.08
C MET A 74 1.13 3.54 6.12
N SER A 75 1.51 4.72 6.62
CA SER A 75 2.43 4.87 7.75
C SER A 75 1.71 4.84 9.11
N GLY A 76 0.38 4.85 9.14
CA GLY A 76 -0.42 4.92 10.35
C GLY A 76 -1.05 3.59 10.76
N GLU A 77 -1.54 3.51 11.99
CA GLU A 77 -2.15 2.30 12.59
C GLU A 77 -3.30 1.71 11.75
N LYS A 78 -4.02 2.55 11.00
CA LYS A 78 -5.21 2.16 10.24
C LYS A 78 -4.90 1.24 9.07
N VAL A 79 -3.63 1.16 8.63
CA VAL A 79 -3.21 0.21 7.58
C VAL A 79 -3.18 -1.23 8.09
N VAL A 80 -2.85 -1.43 9.37
CA VAL A 80 -2.65 -2.75 9.98
C VAL A 80 -3.87 -3.67 9.81
N PRO A 81 -5.11 -3.26 10.17
CA PRO A 81 -6.27 -4.12 9.97
C PRO A 81 -6.56 -4.44 8.49
N VAL A 82 -6.10 -3.61 7.54
CA VAL A 82 -6.25 -3.88 6.11
C VAL A 82 -5.28 -4.97 5.66
N VAL A 83 -4.00 -4.85 6.03
CA VAL A 83 -2.98 -5.84 5.64
C VAL A 83 -3.07 -7.15 6.42
N GLU A 84 -3.75 -7.16 7.57
CA GLU A 84 -4.12 -8.39 8.29
C GLU A 84 -5.45 -9.00 7.81
N SER A 85 -6.22 -8.28 6.97
CA SER A 85 -7.48 -8.78 6.44
C SER A 85 -7.25 -9.88 5.39
N LYS A 86 -7.71 -11.10 5.70
CA LYS A 86 -7.71 -12.22 4.73
C LYS A 86 -8.45 -11.88 3.43
N ARG A 87 -9.48 -11.05 3.53
CA ARG A 87 -10.28 -10.60 2.37
C ARG A 87 -9.45 -9.69 1.48
N PHE A 88 -8.75 -8.72 2.07
CA PHE A 88 -7.83 -7.85 1.34
C PHE A 88 -6.73 -8.67 0.68
N LEU A 89 -6.02 -9.51 1.46
CA LEU A 89 -4.88 -10.28 0.96
C LEU A 89 -5.28 -11.21 -0.19
N ARG A 90 -6.44 -11.88 -0.09
CA ARG A 90 -6.96 -12.72 -1.17
C ARG A 90 -7.29 -11.89 -2.41
N ALA A 91 -8.04 -10.80 -2.27
CA ALA A 91 -8.42 -9.95 -3.39
C ALA A 91 -7.20 -9.32 -4.08
N PHE A 92 -6.22 -8.89 -3.28
CA PHE A 92 -4.98 -8.31 -3.78
C PHE A 92 -4.15 -9.35 -4.53
N ALA A 93 -3.98 -10.56 -3.99
CA ALA A 93 -3.26 -11.63 -4.70
C ALA A 93 -3.94 -12.02 -6.03
N GLU A 94 -5.27 -12.01 -6.07
CA GLU A 94 -6.05 -12.37 -7.26
C GLU A 94 -5.98 -11.31 -8.37
N HIS A 95 -6.16 -10.03 -8.01
CA HIS A 95 -6.24 -8.95 -9.00
C HIS A 95 -4.90 -8.26 -9.28
N CYS A 96 -3.95 -8.35 -8.36
CA CYS A 96 -2.70 -7.59 -8.37
C CYS A 96 -1.45 -8.49 -8.21
N PRO A 97 -1.34 -9.60 -8.97
CA PRO A 97 -0.29 -10.61 -8.77
C PRO A 97 1.14 -10.09 -9.03
N GLU A 98 1.29 -8.96 -9.73
CA GLU A 98 2.59 -8.33 -9.97
C GLU A 98 3.23 -7.73 -8.70
N VAL A 99 2.46 -7.55 -7.62
CA VAL A 99 2.97 -7.17 -6.31
C VAL A 99 2.71 -8.33 -5.34
N PRO A 100 3.70 -9.20 -5.10
CA PRO A 100 3.54 -10.34 -4.22
C PRO A 100 3.15 -9.93 -2.80
N ILE A 101 2.28 -10.71 -2.14
CA ILE A 101 1.79 -10.40 -0.79
C ILE A 101 2.89 -10.45 0.25
N GLU A 102 3.89 -11.30 0.05
CA GLU A 102 5.10 -11.44 0.85
C GLU A 102 5.97 -10.16 0.84
N ASN A 103 5.81 -9.30 -0.18
CA ASN A 103 6.52 -8.02 -0.26
C ASN A 103 5.81 -6.90 0.50
N ILE A 104 4.57 -7.09 0.98
CA ILE A 104 3.82 -6.06 1.70
C ILE A 104 4.60 -5.51 2.91
N PRO A 105 5.18 -6.33 3.81
CA PRO A 105 5.94 -5.81 4.94
C PRO A 105 7.15 -4.98 4.51
N PHE A 106 7.85 -5.40 3.44
CA PHE A 106 8.97 -4.66 2.88
C PHE A 106 8.55 -3.29 2.32
N LEU A 107 7.46 -3.24 1.54
CA LEU A 107 6.94 -2.00 0.97
C LEU A 107 6.44 -1.03 2.06
N LEU A 108 5.79 -1.53 3.10
CA LEU A 108 5.44 -0.71 4.26
C LEU A 108 6.68 -0.18 4.98
N GLY A 109 7.72 -1.00 5.13
CA GLY A 109 9.02 -0.59 5.67
C GLY A 109 9.66 0.53 4.86
N LEU A 110 9.68 0.40 3.52
CA LEU A 110 10.17 1.44 2.62
C LEU A 110 9.43 2.77 2.83
N ASN A 111 8.10 2.72 2.90
CA ASN A 111 7.27 3.90 3.13
C ASN A 111 7.57 4.56 4.48
N LEU A 112 7.77 3.76 5.54
CA LEU A 112 8.16 4.27 6.87
C LEU A 112 9.55 4.92 6.86
N SER A 113 10.54 4.32 6.19
CA SER A 113 11.89 4.88 6.07
C SER A 113 11.87 6.26 5.38
N VAL A 114 11.13 6.37 4.27
CA VAL A 114 10.97 7.66 3.56
C VAL A 114 10.24 8.68 4.44
N ALA A 115 9.19 8.26 5.14
CA ALA A 115 8.47 9.15 6.06
C ALA A 115 9.37 9.67 7.19
N LYS A 116 10.24 8.83 7.74
CA LYS A 116 11.25 9.20 8.74
C LYS A 116 12.21 10.25 8.20
N ASP A 117 12.78 10.03 7.02
CA ASP A 117 13.77 10.93 6.42
C ASP A 117 13.18 12.33 6.16
N ILE A 118 11.89 12.40 5.85
CA ILE A 118 11.15 13.66 5.64
C ILE A 118 10.73 14.31 6.98
N SER A 119 10.23 13.53 7.93
CA SER A 119 9.56 14.05 9.15
C SER A 119 10.45 14.12 10.39
N ARG A 120 11.61 13.44 10.43
CA ARG A 120 12.48 13.26 11.60
C ARG A 120 11.80 12.63 12.83
N ILE A 121 10.60 12.09 12.71
CA ILE A 121 9.86 11.43 13.79
C ILE A 121 10.29 9.97 13.91
N ASP A 122 10.27 9.43 15.13
CA ASP A 122 10.65 8.05 15.43
C ASP A 122 9.74 7.04 14.70
N VAL A 123 10.33 5.94 14.22
CA VAL A 123 9.68 4.93 13.35
C VAL A 123 8.83 3.95 14.18
N ARG A 124 8.78 4.13 15.50
CA ARG A 124 8.04 3.25 16.41
C ARG A 124 6.54 3.45 16.26
N GLY A 125 5.80 2.34 16.18
CA GLY A 125 4.34 2.36 16.12
C GLY A 125 3.75 1.07 15.55
N PRO A 126 2.42 0.98 15.44
CA PRO A 126 1.73 -0.27 15.11
C PRO A 126 2.15 -0.91 13.77
N VAL A 127 2.56 -0.09 12.80
CA VAL A 127 3.06 -0.58 11.51
C VAL A 127 4.45 -1.20 11.64
N ALA A 128 5.34 -0.61 12.44
CA ALA A 128 6.66 -1.19 12.70
C ALA A 128 6.53 -2.50 13.50
N ASP A 129 5.64 -2.55 14.48
CA ASP A 129 5.34 -3.79 15.22
C ASP A 129 4.79 -4.88 14.30
N TYR A 130 3.89 -4.51 13.37
CA TYR A 130 3.40 -5.43 12.35
C TYR A 130 4.54 -5.98 11.48
N ILE A 131 5.44 -5.13 10.99
CA ILE A 131 6.57 -5.55 10.14
C ILE A 131 7.48 -6.52 10.90
N GLU A 132 7.80 -6.22 12.16
CA GLU A 132 8.63 -7.09 12.98
C GLU A 132 7.94 -8.44 13.26
N ARG A 133 6.62 -8.46 13.52
CA ARG A 133 5.86 -9.72 13.63
C ARG A 133 5.95 -10.55 12.35
N GLN A 134 5.78 -9.94 11.18
CA GLN A 134 5.86 -10.65 9.90
C GLN A 134 7.27 -11.22 9.65
N ARG A 135 8.31 -10.48 10.04
CA ARG A 135 9.69 -10.97 9.98
C ARG A 135 9.90 -12.21 10.85
N GLN A 136 9.47 -12.17 12.10
CA GLN A 136 9.59 -13.30 13.03
C GLN A 136 8.84 -14.54 12.53
N LEU A 137 7.64 -14.35 11.97
CA LEU A 137 6.86 -15.45 11.37
C LEU A 137 7.60 -16.09 10.18
N ARG A 138 8.29 -15.28 9.36
CA ARG A 138 9.09 -15.78 8.24
C ARG A 138 10.31 -16.57 8.71
N GLU A 139 11.07 -16.01 9.66
CA GLU A 139 12.24 -16.68 10.24
C GLU A 139 11.85 -18.00 10.92
N ALA A 140 10.70 -18.05 11.61
CA ALA A 140 10.18 -19.28 12.21
C ALA A 140 9.73 -20.32 11.17
N ALA A 141 9.23 -19.89 10.01
CA ALA A 141 8.85 -20.79 8.92
C ALA A 141 10.08 -21.36 8.18
N GLU A 142 11.17 -20.60 8.09
CA GLU A 142 12.43 -21.04 7.48
C GLU A 142 13.25 -21.99 8.38
N ALA A 143 13.01 -21.95 9.70
CA ALA A 143 13.69 -22.79 10.69
C ALA A 143 13.06 -24.17 10.91
N ASN A 144 11.88 -24.43 10.34
CA ASN A 144 11.14 -25.71 10.42
C ASN A 144 11.18 -26.47 9.08
#